data_AF-A0A965KI05-F1
#
_entry.id   AF-A0A965KI05-F1
#
_cell.length_a   1.000
_cell.length_b   1.000
_cell.length_c   1.000
_cell.angle_alpha   90.00
_cell.angle_beta   90.00
_cell.angle_gamma   90.00
#
_symmetry.space_group_name_H-M   'P 1'
#
loop_
_entity.id
_entity.type
_entity.pdbx_description
1 polymer ?
#
loop_
_entity_poly.entity_id
_entity_poly.type
_entity_poly.pdbx_seq_one_letter_code
_entity_poly.pdbx_strand_id
1 'polypeptide(L)'
;NINLFGNESVAVTETFAIPTLNRGYSVFTVTAKAGAPANLLFTNSSQGTGFAAAQNNSTGPTGVSVLFRGTNLGQAAGNGVATISDTGPTNGFLFNGQGGANGTSTKGILPWALVDATVTGSGTSFATGDGTTFTSAILRPLAAGEYGTANAFAVNTNVLLNSGTTTVAAGVNPNSITIDSSAGLTIGSLQQVSLSSGGILVRSGSTSTIAGGVINQTSGFSPLNIWTLGNLTIGSTFNGGNGTSNAAVGFVKAGDGTLTLSTPTSGIAGLTAMGVNTMSGQTVINGGTLKLNGGTNTLAANNYLEVGLGGSLDLNGTSQYVFGLFTDGAVAGAGGTITSSAGTGNLVVNQDNTGRNWAGTISGSVNFTRSGQSTLTVYSPQTYTGATLLNAGTTTLRDAAKISGTSSIDLNYATLTLDNNVGTTDLADRVNDAAPIALRGATFNFTGRA
;
A
#
# COMPACT_ATOMS: atom_id res chain seq x y z
N ASN A 1 6.13 3.13 14.26
CA ASN A 1 6.91 1.97 14.78
C ASN A 1 6.76 1.88 16.27
N ILE A 2 6.60 0.67 16.80
CA ILE A 2 6.58 0.37 18.25
C ILE A 2 7.71 -0.59 18.55
N ASN A 3 8.49 -0.32 19.59
CA ASN A 3 9.57 -1.18 20.07
C ASN A 3 9.37 -1.46 21.56
N LEU A 4 9.11 -2.72 21.91
CA LEU A 4 9.03 -3.19 23.28
C LEU A 4 10.29 -3.98 23.61
N PHE A 5 11.02 -3.56 24.64
CA PHE A 5 12.21 -4.25 25.12
C PHE A 5 11.91 -4.96 26.43
N GLY A 6 12.09 -6.28 26.44
CA GLY A 6 11.93 -7.13 27.61
C GLY A 6 13.06 -6.98 28.62
N ASN A 7 12.91 -7.68 29.75
CA ASN A 7 13.84 -7.68 30.87
C ASN A 7 14.42 -9.09 31.06
N GLU A 8 15.66 -9.21 31.57
CA GLU A 8 16.31 -10.51 31.79
C GLU A 8 15.70 -11.34 32.92
N SER A 9 15.01 -10.73 33.88
CA SER A 9 14.60 -11.39 35.14
C SER A 9 13.09 -11.35 35.39
N VAL A 10 12.35 -10.44 34.76
CA VAL A 10 10.90 -10.26 35.00
C VAL A 10 10.16 -10.23 33.67
N ALA A 11 9.00 -10.89 33.63
CA ALA A 11 8.10 -10.81 32.49
C ALA A 11 7.66 -9.35 32.25
N VAL A 12 7.85 -8.85 31.03
CA VAL A 12 7.37 -7.52 30.63
C VAL A 12 6.08 -7.72 29.85
N THR A 13 5.01 -7.01 30.25
CA THR A 13 3.76 -6.98 29.49
C THR A 13 3.34 -5.54 29.31
N GLU A 14 3.22 -5.10 28.06
CA GLU A 14 2.67 -3.79 27.70
C GLU A 14 1.29 -3.98 27.09
N THR A 15 0.34 -3.15 27.52
CA THR A 15 -1.06 -3.29 27.11
C THR A 15 -1.55 -2.01 26.47
N PHE A 16 -1.88 -2.08 25.18
CA PHE A 16 -2.45 -0.97 24.45
C PHE A 16 -3.95 -1.17 24.20
N ALA A 17 -4.69 -0.07 24.21
CA ALA A 17 -5.93 0.00 23.44
C ALA A 17 -5.62 -0.07 21.94
N ILE A 18 -6.65 -0.10 21.09
CA ILE A 18 -6.46 -0.17 19.64
C ILE A 18 -5.59 0.99 19.14
N PRO A 19 -4.44 0.74 18.49
CA PRO A 19 -3.71 1.83 17.84
C PRO A 19 -4.46 2.27 16.58
N THR A 20 -4.66 3.57 16.41
CA THR A 20 -5.05 4.15 15.13
C THR A 20 -3.80 4.24 14.26
N LEU A 21 -3.76 3.46 13.19
CA LEU A 21 -2.70 3.51 12.19
C LEU A 21 -3.22 4.20 10.94
N ASN A 22 -2.48 5.20 10.47
CA ASN A 22 -2.66 5.82 9.16
C ASN A 22 -2.03 4.96 8.07
N ARG A 23 -2.37 5.21 6.81
CA ARG A 23 -1.71 4.59 5.65
C ARG A 23 -0.19 4.77 5.74
N GLY A 24 0.53 3.72 5.37
CA GLY A 24 1.97 3.57 5.54
C GLY A 24 2.36 2.18 6.05
N TYR A 25 3.67 1.98 6.18
CA TYR A 25 4.26 0.74 6.69
C TYR A 25 4.70 0.89 8.15
N SER A 26 4.05 0.15 9.05
CA SER A 26 4.34 0.18 10.48
C SER A 26 5.03 -1.10 10.94
N VAL A 27 6.07 -0.98 11.76
CA VAL A 27 6.76 -2.12 12.36
C VAL A 27 6.56 -2.15 13.87
N PHE A 28 6.12 -3.30 14.39
CA PHE A 28 6.02 -3.62 15.81
C PHE A 28 7.08 -4.65 16.15
N THR A 29 8.08 -4.26 16.93
CA THR A 29 9.19 -5.13 17.33
C THR A 29 9.10 -5.40 18.83
N VAL A 30 8.97 -6.68 19.23
CA VAL A 30 9.00 -7.11 20.63
C VAL A 30 10.25 -7.94 20.88
N THR A 31 11.15 -7.44 21.71
CA THR A 31 12.43 -8.07 22.00
C THR A 31 12.39 -8.71 23.38
N ALA A 32 12.14 -10.02 23.45
CA ALA A 32 12.29 -10.76 24.70
C ALA A 32 13.77 -11.05 25.01
N LYS A 33 14.06 -11.23 26.30
CA LYS A 33 15.39 -11.54 26.83
C LYS A 33 15.46 -12.98 27.31
N ALA A 34 16.67 -13.53 27.46
CA ALA A 34 16.84 -14.97 27.66
C ALA A 34 16.14 -15.49 28.92
N GLY A 35 16.08 -14.69 30.00
CA GLY A 35 15.50 -15.13 31.27
C GLY A 35 14.02 -14.80 31.51
N ALA A 36 13.33 -14.07 30.61
CA ALA A 36 11.89 -13.77 30.78
C ALA A 36 11.17 -13.42 29.45
N PRO A 37 9.83 -13.60 29.37
CA PRO A 37 9.04 -13.20 28.20
C PRO A 37 8.85 -11.69 28.08
N ALA A 38 8.54 -11.24 26.86
CA ALA A 38 8.03 -9.90 26.59
C ALA A 38 6.72 -9.99 25.79
N ASN A 39 5.66 -9.38 26.31
CA ASN A 39 4.31 -9.52 25.77
C ASN A 39 3.75 -8.16 25.37
N LEU A 40 3.29 -8.07 24.13
CA LEU A 40 2.54 -6.93 23.63
C LEU A 40 1.08 -7.35 23.48
N LEU A 41 0.21 -6.71 24.25
CA LEU A 41 -1.20 -7.03 24.31
C LEU A 41 -2.06 -5.88 23.80
N PHE A 42 -2.91 -6.15 22.82
CA PHE A 42 -4.01 -5.28 22.44
C PHE A 42 -5.30 -5.74 23.13
N THR A 43 -6.19 -4.82 23.46
CA THR A 43 -7.35 -5.11 24.35
C THR A 43 -8.72 -4.73 23.78
N ASN A 44 -8.83 -4.29 22.52
CA ASN A 44 -10.11 -3.77 22.02
C ASN A 44 -10.35 -3.88 20.50
N SER A 45 -9.62 -4.67 19.69
CA SER A 45 -9.89 -4.66 18.23
C SER A 45 -11.33 -5.06 17.91
N SER A 46 -12.07 -4.16 17.26
CA SER A 46 -13.43 -4.40 16.76
C SER A 46 -13.43 -4.33 15.23
N GLN A 47 -14.35 -5.04 14.57
CA GLN A 47 -14.45 -5.11 13.10
C GLN A 47 -14.60 -3.74 12.38
N GLY A 48 -14.89 -2.66 13.11
CA GLY A 48 -15.05 -1.31 12.56
C GLY A 48 -13.91 -0.32 12.87
N THR A 49 -12.91 -0.71 13.66
CA THR A 49 -11.88 0.23 14.16
C THR A 49 -10.49 -0.42 14.24
N GLY A 50 -9.42 0.35 14.00
CA GLY A 50 -8.04 -0.13 14.17
C GLY A 50 -7.55 -1.07 13.09
N PHE A 51 -6.86 -2.14 13.49
CA PHE A 51 -6.30 -3.16 12.61
C PHE A 51 -7.34 -3.83 11.71
N ALA A 52 -8.55 -4.08 12.22
CA ALA A 52 -9.62 -4.72 11.44
C ALA A 52 -10.26 -3.79 10.38
N ALA A 53 -10.12 -2.47 10.54
CA ALA A 53 -10.54 -1.50 9.53
C ALA A 53 -9.54 -1.36 8.37
N ALA A 54 -8.38 -2.03 8.42
CA ALA A 54 -7.36 -1.94 7.38
C ALA A 54 -7.88 -2.34 5.99
N GLN A 55 -8.97 -3.13 5.91
CA GLN A 55 -9.35 -3.81 4.67
C GLN A 55 -10.86 -4.00 4.44
N ASN A 56 -11.74 -3.29 5.14
CA ASN A 56 -13.16 -3.44 4.82
C ASN A 56 -13.50 -2.78 3.46
N ASN A 57 -14.52 -3.31 2.78
CA ASN A 57 -15.03 -2.80 1.50
C ASN A 57 -16.06 -1.66 1.69
N SER A 58 -16.13 -1.08 2.90
CA SER A 58 -17.08 -0.05 3.29
C SER A 58 -16.41 1.32 3.42
N THR A 59 -17.04 2.29 4.09
CA THR A 59 -16.49 3.63 4.31
C THR A 59 -15.45 3.64 5.44
N GLY A 60 -14.31 4.30 5.20
CA GLY A 60 -13.24 4.48 6.19
C GLY A 60 -12.14 3.40 6.32
N PRO A 61 -11.86 2.53 5.32
CA PRO A 61 -10.76 1.58 5.46
C PRO A 61 -9.41 2.30 5.51
N THR A 62 -8.56 1.90 6.45
CA THR A 62 -7.27 2.56 6.67
C THR A 62 -6.17 2.06 5.74
N GLY A 63 -6.36 0.95 5.01
CA GLY A 63 -5.41 0.47 3.99
C GLY A 63 -3.99 0.22 4.50
N VAL A 64 -3.79 0.04 5.80
CA VAL A 64 -2.47 0.00 6.43
C VAL A 64 -1.72 -1.30 6.14
N SER A 65 -0.39 -1.26 6.32
CA SER A 65 0.46 -2.44 6.24
C SER A 65 1.34 -2.54 7.47
N VAL A 66 1.35 -3.71 8.12
CA VAL A 66 2.03 -3.91 9.40
C VAL A 66 3.00 -5.10 9.35
N LEU A 67 4.18 -4.92 9.91
CA LEU A 67 5.08 -6.04 10.24
C LEU A 67 5.09 -6.23 11.75
N PHE A 68 4.63 -7.39 12.20
CA PHE A 68 4.79 -7.86 13.57
C PHE A 68 6.03 -8.74 13.66
N ARG A 69 6.95 -8.41 14.55
CA ARG A 69 8.18 -9.20 14.69
C ARG A 69 8.67 -9.25 16.12
N GLY A 70 9.39 -10.31 16.47
CA GLY A 70 9.94 -10.41 17.81
C GLY A 70 10.72 -11.67 18.07
N THR A 71 11.49 -11.69 19.16
CA THR A 71 12.33 -12.83 19.56
C THR A 71 11.49 -14.11 19.69
N ASN A 72 11.70 -15.10 18.82
CA ASN A 72 10.95 -16.37 18.82
C ASN A 72 9.42 -16.19 18.77
N LEU A 73 8.94 -15.13 18.10
CA LEU A 73 7.51 -14.83 18.00
C LEU A 73 6.74 -15.99 17.35
N GLY A 74 5.56 -16.27 17.90
CA GLY A 74 4.67 -17.36 17.49
C GLY A 74 4.74 -18.60 18.36
N GLN A 75 5.59 -18.59 19.40
CA GLN A 75 5.64 -19.62 20.44
C GLN A 75 4.83 -19.22 21.68
N ALA A 76 4.50 -20.20 22.52
CA ALA A 76 3.88 -19.95 23.82
C ALA A 76 4.78 -19.06 24.70
N ALA A 77 4.18 -18.19 25.51
CA ALA A 77 4.91 -17.27 26.37
C ALA A 77 5.89 -18.02 27.29
N GLY A 78 7.14 -17.58 27.28
CA GLY A 78 8.22 -18.19 28.05
C GLY A 78 9.51 -17.41 27.94
N ASN A 79 10.54 -17.88 28.64
CA ASN A 79 11.87 -17.29 28.64
C ASN A 79 12.41 -17.15 27.21
N GLY A 80 12.83 -15.94 26.81
CA GLY A 80 13.31 -15.67 25.46
C GLY A 80 12.22 -15.64 24.38
N VAL A 81 10.93 -15.58 24.75
CA VAL A 81 9.82 -15.55 23.79
C VAL A 81 9.08 -14.21 23.85
N ALA A 82 8.95 -13.59 22.69
CA ALA A 82 8.10 -12.45 22.44
C ALA A 82 6.69 -12.91 22.07
N THR A 83 5.67 -12.24 22.60
CA THR A 83 4.28 -12.48 22.21
C THR A 83 3.61 -11.20 21.75
N ILE A 84 2.74 -11.31 20.75
CA ILE A 84 1.88 -10.24 20.27
C ILE A 84 0.49 -10.84 20.10
N SER A 85 -0.51 -10.31 20.79
CA SER A 85 -1.89 -10.83 20.76
C SER A 85 -2.91 -9.71 20.94
N ASP A 86 -4.17 -9.99 20.60
CA ASP A 86 -5.30 -9.10 20.85
C ASP A 86 -6.39 -9.83 21.63
N THR A 87 -6.75 -9.31 22.79
CA THR A 87 -7.77 -9.85 23.70
C THR A 87 -9.05 -9.03 23.69
N GLY A 88 -9.28 -8.23 22.64
CA GLY A 88 -10.48 -7.43 22.46
C GLY A 88 -11.76 -8.18 22.85
N PRO A 89 -12.69 -7.51 23.55
CA PRO A 89 -13.76 -8.14 24.34
C PRO A 89 -14.75 -8.98 23.52
N THR A 90 -14.64 -8.90 22.20
CA THR A 90 -15.56 -9.56 21.27
C THR A 90 -14.84 -10.19 20.07
N ASN A 91 -13.55 -10.60 20.15
CA ASN A 91 -12.93 -11.71 19.37
C ASN A 91 -11.43 -11.54 18.96
N GLY A 92 -10.69 -10.49 19.36
CA GLY A 92 -9.30 -10.29 18.93
C GLY A 92 -9.15 -9.96 17.44
N PHE A 93 -8.04 -10.38 16.78
CA PHE A 93 -7.78 -10.09 15.36
C PHE A 93 -8.78 -10.81 14.44
N LEU A 94 -9.38 -10.08 13.51
CA LEU A 94 -10.26 -10.62 12.46
C LEU A 94 -9.45 -11.11 11.26
N PHE A 95 -9.69 -12.34 10.81
CA PHE A 95 -9.13 -12.84 9.55
C PHE A 95 -9.93 -12.39 8.33
N ASN A 96 -9.23 -12.20 7.22
CA ASN A 96 -9.82 -11.84 5.94
C ASN A 96 -9.85 -13.06 5.00
N GLY A 97 -10.96 -13.24 4.30
CA GLY A 97 -11.16 -14.36 3.40
C GLY A 97 -11.61 -15.62 4.15
N GLN A 98 -10.71 -16.61 4.25
CA GLN A 98 -11.03 -17.89 4.88
C GLN A 98 -10.86 -17.86 6.40
N GLY A 99 -11.55 -18.78 7.09
CA GLY A 99 -11.50 -18.94 8.54
C GLY A 99 -11.24 -20.38 8.98
N GLY A 100 -10.46 -21.13 8.19
CA GLY A 100 -10.16 -22.53 8.46
C GLY A 100 -9.46 -22.75 9.80
N ALA A 101 -9.61 -23.96 10.34
CA ALA A 101 -9.00 -24.37 11.60
C ALA A 101 -7.47 -24.50 11.50
N ASN A 102 -6.81 -24.58 12.65
CA ASN A 102 -5.36 -24.75 12.76
C ASN A 102 -4.90 -26.00 12.01
N GLY A 103 -3.78 -25.89 11.27
CA GLY A 103 -3.21 -27.01 10.52
C GLY A 103 -3.97 -27.37 9.22
N THR A 104 -4.92 -26.55 8.79
CA THR A 104 -5.62 -26.73 7.51
C THR A 104 -5.11 -25.75 6.45
N SER A 105 -5.15 -26.16 5.18
CA SER A 105 -4.75 -25.29 4.06
C SER A 105 -5.67 -24.08 3.87
N THR A 106 -6.83 -24.06 4.52
CA THR A 106 -7.80 -22.95 4.50
C THR A 106 -7.65 -22.02 5.70
N LYS A 107 -6.53 -22.13 6.45
CA LYS A 107 -6.26 -21.31 7.64
C LYS A 107 -6.41 -19.82 7.33
N GLY A 108 -7.15 -19.12 8.19
CA GLY A 108 -7.35 -17.67 8.10
C GLY A 108 -6.07 -16.87 8.30
N ILE A 109 -5.98 -15.73 7.62
CA ILE A 109 -4.79 -14.86 7.64
C ILE A 109 -5.17 -13.39 7.79
N LEU A 110 -4.17 -12.57 8.10
CA LEU A 110 -4.20 -11.11 8.06
C LEU A 110 -3.39 -10.64 6.84
N PRO A 111 -4.02 -10.36 5.68
CA PRO A 111 -3.28 -10.06 4.45
C PRO A 111 -2.69 -8.64 4.45
N TRP A 112 -3.09 -7.79 5.40
CA TRP A 112 -2.49 -6.48 5.69
C TRP A 112 -1.30 -6.58 6.66
N ALA A 113 -0.95 -7.78 7.15
CA ALA A 113 0.13 -7.97 8.10
C ALA A 113 1.07 -9.11 7.73
N LEU A 114 2.37 -8.88 7.92
CA LEU A 114 3.37 -9.93 7.93
C LEU A 114 3.84 -10.19 9.36
N VAL A 115 4.41 -11.39 9.56
CA VAL A 115 4.99 -11.81 10.84
C VAL A 115 6.40 -12.35 10.66
N ASP A 116 7.27 -12.10 11.64
CA ASP A 116 8.64 -12.62 11.69
C ASP A 116 9.03 -13.05 13.12
N ALA A 117 9.72 -14.19 13.24
CA ALA A 117 10.17 -14.73 14.52
C ALA A 117 11.52 -14.16 14.99
N THR A 118 12.03 -13.15 14.29
CA THR A 118 13.27 -12.45 14.63
C THR A 118 13.02 -10.95 14.80
N VAL A 119 13.86 -10.27 15.58
CA VAL A 119 13.72 -8.82 15.82
C VAL A 119 14.20 -7.94 14.65
N THR A 120 14.89 -8.53 13.67
CA THR A 120 15.45 -7.82 12.51
C THR A 120 14.83 -8.22 11.18
N GLY A 121 14.09 -9.32 11.13
CA GLY A 121 13.49 -9.81 9.90
C GLY A 121 12.43 -8.86 9.33
N SER A 122 12.12 -9.08 8.04
CA SER A 122 11.21 -8.26 7.25
C SER A 122 9.85 -8.94 7.02
N GLY A 123 9.61 -10.09 7.66
CA GLY A 123 8.41 -10.91 7.48
C GLY A 123 8.70 -12.19 6.69
N THR A 124 8.17 -13.32 7.18
CA THR A 124 8.31 -14.63 6.52
C THR A 124 6.98 -15.20 6.05
N SER A 125 5.86 -14.71 6.58
CA SER A 125 4.52 -15.17 6.22
C SER A 125 3.50 -14.08 6.47
N PHE A 126 2.31 -14.21 5.88
CA PHE A 126 1.14 -13.48 6.38
C PHE A 126 0.94 -13.82 7.85
N ALA A 127 0.62 -12.82 8.66
CA ALA A 127 0.31 -13.06 10.06
C ALA A 127 -0.96 -13.91 10.18
N THR A 128 -0.92 -14.90 11.08
CA THR A 128 -2.08 -15.69 11.50
C THR A 128 -2.01 -15.93 13.00
N GLY A 129 -2.99 -16.64 13.55
CA GLY A 129 -3.03 -17.06 14.95
C GLY A 129 -3.99 -18.22 15.11
N ASP A 130 -3.89 -18.97 16.20
CA ASP A 130 -4.79 -20.09 16.47
C ASP A 130 -6.24 -19.59 16.63
N GLY A 131 -7.18 -20.19 15.91
CA GLY A 131 -8.54 -19.67 15.77
C GLY A 131 -9.19 -19.99 14.41
N THR A 132 -10.39 -19.49 14.16
CA THR A 132 -11.13 -19.73 12.90
C THR A 132 -11.41 -18.43 12.17
N THR A 133 -12.47 -17.70 12.54
CA THR A 133 -12.83 -16.39 11.98
C THR A 133 -12.04 -15.25 12.62
N PHE A 134 -11.67 -15.44 13.88
CA PHE A 134 -10.88 -14.50 14.65
C PHE A 134 -9.81 -15.25 15.46
N THR A 135 -8.86 -14.51 16.01
CA THR A 135 -7.86 -15.04 16.93
C THR A 135 -7.55 -14.06 18.06
N SER A 136 -7.61 -14.57 19.29
CA SER A 136 -6.99 -13.95 20.46
C SER A 136 -5.66 -14.60 20.84
N ALA A 137 -5.19 -15.53 20.02
CA ALA A 137 -3.94 -16.23 20.24
C ALA A 137 -2.75 -15.32 19.88
N ILE A 138 -1.56 -15.83 20.16
CA ILE A 138 -0.31 -15.19 19.77
C ILE A 138 -0.21 -15.22 18.24
N LEU A 139 0.13 -14.08 17.65
CA LEU A 139 0.42 -13.99 16.23
C LEU A 139 1.64 -14.86 15.88
N ARG A 140 1.50 -15.63 14.81
CA ARG A 140 2.49 -16.58 14.32
C ARG A 140 2.47 -16.65 12.79
N PRO A 141 3.56 -17.13 12.15
CA PRO A 141 3.52 -17.46 10.73
C PRO A 141 2.56 -18.62 10.44
N LEU A 142 2.13 -18.74 9.19
CA LEU A 142 1.52 -19.99 8.70
C LEU A 142 2.50 -21.15 8.89
N ALA A 143 1.99 -22.25 9.44
CA ALA A 143 2.74 -23.49 9.55
C ALA A 143 2.84 -24.19 8.18
N ALA A 144 3.80 -25.09 8.01
CA ALA A 144 4.01 -25.79 6.73
C ALA A 144 2.75 -26.54 6.25
N GLY A 145 1.99 -27.15 7.17
CA GLY A 145 0.72 -27.83 6.87
C GLY A 145 -0.48 -26.91 6.60
N GLU A 146 -0.32 -25.60 6.77
CA GLU A 146 -1.36 -24.59 6.50
C GLU A 146 -1.25 -23.99 5.10
N TYR A 147 -0.24 -24.40 4.34
CA TYR A 147 -0.18 -24.24 2.89
C TYR A 147 -0.83 -25.44 2.21
N GLY A 148 -1.49 -25.21 1.08
CA GLY A 148 -1.88 -26.29 0.17
C GLY A 148 -0.65 -26.98 -0.43
N THR A 149 -0.89 -28.05 -1.21
CA THR A 149 0.17 -28.69 -2.00
C THR A 149 0.90 -27.62 -2.83
N ALA A 150 2.24 -27.58 -2.71
CA ALA A 150 3.05 -26.59 -3.39
C ALA A 150 2.84 -26.64 -4.91
N ASN A 151 2.81 -25.46 -5.55
CA ASN A 151 2.59 -25.28 -6.99
C ASN A 151 1.26 -25.87 -7.50
N ALA A 152 0.25 -25.94 -6.62
CA ALA A 152 -1.11 -26.34 -6.98
C ALA A 152 -2.13 -25.30 -6.50
N PHE A 153 -3.16 -25.10 -7.31
CA PHE A 153 -4.27 -24.19 -6.99
C PHE A 153 -5.52 -24.98 -6.61
N ALA A 154 -6.17 -24.55 -5.54
CA ALA A 154 -7.46 -25.05 -5.12
C ALA A 154 -8.28 -23.90 -4.52
N VAL A 155 -9.59 -24.08 -4.43
CA VAL A 155 -10.47 -23.11 -3.78
C VAL A 155 -10.11 -22.99 -2.31
N ASN A 156 -10.16 -21.77 -1.78
CA ASN A 156 -9.99 -21.44 -0.37
C ASN A 156 -8.61 -21.79 0.24
N THR A 157 -7.63 -22.23 -0.55
CA THR A 157 -6.32 -22.63 0.00
C THR A 157 -5.32 -21.48 0.06
N ASN A 158 -4.43 -21.50 1.06
CA ASN A 158 -3.20 -20.72 1.06
C ASN A 158 -2.22 -21.39 0.09
N VAL A 159 -2.02 -20.79 -1.09
CA VAL A 159 -1.17 -21.35 -2.14
C VAL A 159 0.28 -21.00 -1.86
N LEU A 160 1.17 -21.98 -1.98
CA LEU A 160 2.62 -21.79 -1.99
C LEU A 160 3.16 -22.09 -3.39
N LEU A 161 3.81 -21.11 -4.02
CA LEU A 161 4.59 -21.28 -5.23
C LEU A 161 6.06 -21.24 -4.86
N ASN A 162 6.81 -22.30 -5.10
CA ASN A 162 8.20 -22.42 -4.63
C ASN A 162 9.17 -22.99 -5.66
N SER A 163 8.71 -23.27 -6.88
CA SER A 163 9.57 -23.70 -7.99
C SER A 163 8.89 -23.51 -9.33
N GLY A 164 9.67 -23.18 -10.36
CA GLY A 164 9.19 -23.13 -11.75
C GLY A 164 8.02 -22.17 -11.95
N THR A 165 7.25 -22.38 -13.02
CA THR A 165 6.03 -21.61 -13.31
C THR A 165 4.82 -22.53 -13.18
N THR A 166 3.86 -22.13 -12.34
CA THR A 166 2.59 -22.83 -12.17
C THR A 166 1.54 -22.24 -13.09
N THR A 167 0.74 -23.08 -13.76
CA THR A 167 -0.32 -22.62 -14.66
C THR A 167 -1.70 -22.88 -14.05
N VAL A 168 -2.55 -21.85 -14.02
CA VAL A 168 -3.96 -21.93 -13.68
C VAL A 168 -4.76 -22.09 -14.97
N ALA A 169 -5.20 -23.32 -15.25
CA ALA A 169 -5.93 -23.66 -16.48
C ALA A 169 -7.45 -23.38 -16.40
N ALA A 170 -8.01 -23.28 -15.20
CA ALA A 170 -9.41 -22.98 -14.94
C ALA A 170 -9.51 -21.93 -13.82
N GLY A 171 -10.52 -21.06 -13.89
CA GLY A 171 -10.74 -20.03 -12.86
C GLY A 171 -10.84 -20.63 -11.45
N VAL A 172 -10.19 -19.96 -10.48
CA VAL A 172 -10.06 -20.48 -9.11
C VAL A 172 -10.01 -19.35 -8.08
N ASN A 173 -10.51 -19.66 -6.88
CA ASN A 173 -10.62 -18.71 -5.78
C ASN A 173 -9.81 -19.16 -4.56
N PRO A 174 -8.47 -19.14 -4.58
CA PRO A 174 -7.67 -19.50 -3.41
C PRO A 174 -7.85 -18.46 -2.30
N ASN A 175 -7.37 -18.77 -1.09
CA ASN A 175 -7.34 -17.78 -0.01
C ASN A 175 -6.29 -16.71 -0.28
N SER A 176 -5.04 -17.13 -0.50
CA SER A 176 -3.86 -16.28 -0.64
C SER A 176 -2.81 -16.95 -1.54
N ILE A 177 -1.82 -16.18 -1.99
CA ILE A 177 -0.65 -16.69 -2.72
C ILE A 177 0.63 -16.24 -2.00
N THR A 178 1.52 -17.19 -1.68
CA THR A 178 2.90 -16.92 -1.26
C THR A 178 3.86 -17.44 -2.33
N ILE A 179 4.85 -16.63 -2.71
CA ILE A 179 5.82 -16.94 -3.76
C ILE A 179 7.24 -16.90 -3.18
N ASP A 180 7.96 -17.99 -3.42
CA ASP A 180 9.35 -18.23 -3.06
C ASP A 180 10.20 -18.61 -4.27
N SER A 181 11.52 -18.58 -4.10
CA SER A 181 12.49 -19.16 -5.03
C SER A 181 12.29 -18.69 -6.47
N SER A 182 11.84 -17.44 -6.63
CA SER A 182 11.53 -16.84 -7.94
C SER A 182 10.53 -17.65 -8.78
N ALA A 183 9.62 -18.40 -8.13
CA ALA A 183 8.56 -19.12 -8.82
C ALA A 183 7.61 -18.15 -9.55
N GLY A 184 7.00 -18.61 -10.63
CA GLY A 184 6.09 -17.86 -11.48
C GLY A 184 4.66 -18.40 -11.48
N LEU A 185 3.73 -17.57 -11.94
CA LEU A 185 2.33 -17.91 -12.16
C LEU A 185 1.90 -17.48 -13.56
N THR A 186 1.30 -18.41 -14.31
CA THR A 186 0.58 -18.12 -15.55
C THR A 186 -0.90 -18.38 -15.33
N ILE A 187 -1.73 -17.35 -15.45
CA ILE A 187 -3.18 -17.48 -15.50
C ILE A 187 -3.58 -17.72 -16.95
N GLY A 188 -4.29 -18.82 -17.21
CA GLY A 188 -4.72 -19.17 -18.56
C GLY A 188 -5.56 -18.07 -19.22
N SER A 189 -5.58 -18.05 -20.55
CA SER A 189 -6.42 -17.11 -21.30
C SER A 189 -7.88 -17.22 -20.88
N LEU A 190 -8.52 -16.06 -20.68
CA LEU A 190 -9.91 -15.95 -20.20
C LEU A 190 -10.16 -16.60 -18.83
N GLN A 191 -9.11 -16.99 -18.10
CA GLN A 191 -9.21 -17.47 -16.73
C GLN A 191 -8.97 -16.35 -15.74
N GLN A 192 -9.52 -16.52 -14.55
CA GLN A 192 -9.42 -15.57 -13.47
C GLN A 192 -8.96 -16.23 -12.16
N VAL A 193 -8.13 -15.51 -11.42
CA VAL A 193 -7.81 -15.83 -10.03
C VAL A 193 -8.41 -14.73 -9.15
N SER A 194 -9.24 -15.11 -8.17
CA SER A 194 -9.80 -14.17 -7.19
C SER A 194 -9.41 -14.61 -5.78
N LEU A 195 -8.74 -13.76 -5.01
CA LEU A 195 -8.18 -14.17 -3.71
C LEU A 195 -9.16 -13.84 -2.60
N SER A 196 -9.62 -14.85 -1.86
CA SER A 196 -10.60 -14.64 -0.77
C SER A 196 -10.11 -13.59 0.24
N SER A 197 -8.84 -13.68 0.62
CA SER A 197 -8.19 -12.73 1.54
C SER A 197 -7.62 -11.50 0.84
N GLY A 198 -7.46 -11.53 -0.49
CA GLY A 198 -6.74 -10.49 -1.23
C GLY A 198 -5.20 -10.55 -1.12
N GLY A 199 -4.61 -11.49 -0.36
CA GLY A 199 -3.17 -11.51 -0.09
C GLY A 199 -2.29 -12.16 -1.17
N ILE A 200 -1.31 -11.42 -1.67
CA ILE A 200 -0.13 -11.94 -2.41
C ILE A 200 1.14 -11.55 -1.67
N LEU A 201 2.01 -12.51 -1.37
CA LEU A 201 3.32 -12.30 -0.74
C LEU A 201 4.44 -12.85 -1.63
N VAL A 202 5.41 -12.02 -1.98
CA VAL A 202 6.67 -12.44 -2.62
C VAL A 202 7.79 -12.30 -1.60
N ARG A 203 8.36 -13.44 -1.17
CA ARG A 203 9.39 -13.46 -0.12
C ARG A 203 10.71 -12.87 -0.60
N SER A 204 11.51 -12.43 0.38
CA SER A 204 12.82 -11.84 0.16
C SER A 204 13.70 -12.74 -0.71
N GLY A 205 14.49 -12.12 -1.60
CA GLY A 205 15.36 -12.84 -2.54
C GLY A 205 14.67 -13.40 -3.78
N SER A 206 13.33 -13.40 -3.85
CA SER A 206 12.61 -13.85 -5.04
C SER A 206 12.46 -12.73 -6.07
N THR A 207 12.52 -13.08 -7.35
CA THR A 207 12.11 -12.22 -8.47
C THR A 207 11.14 -13.01 -9.34
N SER A 208 9.85 -12.68 -9.24
CA SER A 208 8.77 -13.50 -9.75
C SER A 208 7.92 -12.77 -10.79
N THR A 209 7.16 -13.56 -11.57
CA THR A 209 6.24 -13.03 -12.59
C THR A 209 4.86 -13.66 -12.44
N ILE A 210 3.82 -12.84 -12.52
CA ILE A 210 2.44 -13.27 -12.75
C ILE A 210 2.00 -12.77 -14.13
N ALA A 211 1.59 -13.67 -15.01
CA ALA A 211 1.26 -13.34 -16.40
C ALA A 211 -0.04 -14.00 -16.88
N GLY A 212 -0.56 -13.52 -18.02
CA GLY A 212 -1.79 -14.03 -18.63
C GLY A 212 -3.06 -13.57 -17.88
N GLY A 213 -4.21 -14.20 -18.18
CA GLY A 213 -5.53 -14.02 -17.57
C GLY A 213 -5.82 -12.74 -16.75
N VAL A 214 -6.59 -12.91 -15.68
CA VAL A 214 -7.10 -11.81 -14.86
C VAL A 214 -6.90 -12.09 -13.37
N ILE A 215 -6.35 -11.11 -12.64
CA ILE A 215 -6.51 -11.04 -11.19
C ILE A 215 -7.81 -10.28 -10.92
N ASN A 216 -8.83 -11.02 -10.50
CA ASN A 216 -10.20 -10.53 -10.37
C ASN A 216 -10.53 -10.31 -8.89
N GLN A 217 -10.62 -9.06 -8.46
CA GLN A 217 -10.83 -8.68 -7.05
C GLN A 217 -12.02 -7.73 -6.96
N THR A 218 -13.23 -8.26 -7.19
CA THR A 218 -14.47 -7.48 -7.05
C THR A 218 -14.77 -7.15 -5.59
N SER A 219 -15.71 -6.23 -5.35
CA SER A 219 -16.06 -5.77 -4.00
C SER A 219 -16.62 -6.83 -3.03
N GLY A 220 -16.91 -8.05 -3.52
CA GLY A 220 -17.22 -9.21 -2.68
C GLY A 220 -16.00 -9.86 -2.03
N PHE A 221 -14.79 -9.48 -2.45
CA PHE A 221 -13.52 -9.94 -1.89
C PHE A 221 -12.90 -8.85 -1.01
N SER A 222 -11.89 -9.24 -0.21
CA SER A 222 -11.05 -8.26 0.46
C SER A 222 -10.20 -7.49 -0.57
N PRO A 223 -9.80 -6.24 -0.29
CA PRO A 223 -8.89 -5.48 -1.16
C PRO A 223 -7.63 -6.28 -1.51
N LEU A 224 -7.07 -6.03 -2.69
CA LEU A 224 -5.85 -6.71 -3.11
C LEU A 224 -4.66 -6.15 -2.35
N ASN A 225 -3.96 -7.00 -1.59
CA ASN A 225 -2.79 -6.64 -0.79
C ASN A 225 -1.57 -7.40 -1.32
N ILE A 226 -0.66 -6.67 -1.95
CA ILE A 226 0.55 -7.24 -2.53
C ILE A 226 1.76 -6.80 -1.72
N TRP A 227 2.38 -7.79 -1.08
CA TRP A 227 3.64 -7.67 -0.37
C TRP A 227 4.77 -8.13 -1.27
N THR A 228 5.70 -7.24 -1.57
CA THR A 228 6.92 -7.57 -2.29
C THR A 228 8.10 -7.35 -1.36
N LEU A 229 8.55 -8.40 -0.67
CA LEU A 229 9.85 -8.39 0.01
C LEU A 229 10.97 -8.73 -1.00
N GLY A 230 10.65 -9.62 -1.95
CA GLY A 230 11.34 -9.74 -3.23
C GLY A 230 10.73 -8.81 -4.29
N ASN A 231 11.01 -9.06 -5.57
CA ASN A 231 10.44 -8.30 -6.68
C ASN A 231 9.35 -9.09 -7.40
N LEU A 232 8.33 -8.38 -7.90
CA LEU A 232 7.24 -8.98 -8.68
C LEU A 232 6.96 -8.17 -9.94
N THR A 233 6.86 -8.85 -11.07
CA THR A 233 6.30 -8.28 -12.31
C THR A 233 4.94 -8.90 -12.59
N ILE A 234 3.93 -8.07 -12.81
CA ILE A 234 2.60 -8.53 -13.21
C ILE A 234 2.28 -8.04 -14.61
N GLY A 235 2.04 -8.96 -15.52
CA GLY A 235 1.46 -8.73 -16.85
C GLY A 235 -0.01 -9.15 -16.97
N SER A 236 -0.61 -9.64 -15.89
CA SER A 236 -2.05 -9.93 -15.82
C SER A 236 -2.89 -8.68 -15.64
N THR A 237 -4.12 -8.69 -16.17
CA THR A 237 -5.08 -7.60 -15.96
C THR A 237 -5.61 -7.61 -14.53
N PHE A 238 -5.69 -6.45 -13.90
CA PHE A 238 -6.42 -6.22 -12.65
C PHE A 238 -7.85 -5.81 -12.94
N ASN A 239 -8.81 -6.57 -12.42
CA ASN A 239 -10.24 -6.26 -12.50
C ASN A 239 -10.88 -6.12 -11.12
N GLY A 240 -11.88 -5.23 -10.99
CA GLY A 240 -12.73 -5.11 -9.80
C GLY A 240 -12.50 -3.83 -9.00
N GLY A 241 -12.22 -3.97 -7.71
CA GLY A 241 -12.09 -2.89 -6.75
C GLY A 241 -13.42 -2.54 -6.05
N ASN A 242 -13.42 -1.40 -5.37
CA ASN A 242 -14.49 -1.00 -4.46
C ASN A 242 -15.20 0.31 -4.87
N GLY A 243 -15.03 0.73 -6.13
CA GLY A 243 -15.60 1.96 -6.66
C GLY A 243 -14.95 3.22 -6.08
N THR A 244 -15.16 4.35 -6.76
CA THR A 244 -14.59 5.64 -6.35
C THR A 244 -15.52 6.44 -5.43
N SER A 245 -16.82 6.16 -5.42
CA SER A 245 -17.81 6.89 -4.63
C SER A 245 -17.64 6.79 -3.11
N ASN A 246 -16.92 5.77 -2.62
CA ASN A 246 -16.78 5.49 -1.17
C ASN A 246 -15.37 5.68 -0.65
N ALA A 247 -14.42 6.13 -1.48
CA ALA A 247 -12.99 6.13 -1.17
C ALA A 247 -12.58 4.80 -0.49
N ALA A 248 -13.09 3.66 -0.96
CA ALA A 248 -12.74 2.37 -0.40
C ALA A 248 -11.41 1.88 -1.02
N VAL A 249 -10.61 1.14 -0.25
CA VAL A 249 -9.31 0.64 -0.72
C VAL A 249 -9.53 -0.46 -1.75
N GLY A 250 -9.01 -0.31 -2.97
CA GLY A 250 -9.04 -1.36 -3.97
C GLY A 250 -7.75 -2.19 -3.96
N PHE A 251 -6.62 -1.49 -3.81
CA PHE A 251 -5.29 -2.05 -3.98
C PHE A 251 -4.30 -1.45 -2.98
N VAL A 252 -3.51 -2.31 -2.34
CA VAL A 252 -2.43 -1.95 -1.42
C VAL A 252 -1.13 -2.61 -1.86
N LYS A 253 -0.07 -1.81 -1.95
CA LYS A 253 1.32 -2.26 -2.15
C LYS A 253 2.13 -2.03 -0.87
N ALA A 254 2.84 -3.05 -0.43
CA ALA A 254 3.75 -2.99 0.72
C ALA A 254 5.02 -3.84 0.50
N GLY A 255 5.94 -3.79 1.47
CA GLY A 255 7.26 -4.44 1.41
C GLY A 255 8.27 -3.67 0.55
N ASP A 256 9.56 -3.81 0.89
CA ASP A 256 10.66 -2.98 0.37
C ASP A 256 10.94 -3.17 -1.13
N GLY A 257 10.54 -4.30 -1.71
CA GLY A 257 10.78 -4.65 -3.10
C GLY A 257 9.92 -3.88 -4.10
N THR A 258 10.19 -4.14 -5.38
CA THR A 258 9.49 -3.52 -6.51
C THR A 258 8.36 -4.40 -7.02
N LEU A 259 7.16 -3.83 -7.11
CA LEU A 259 6.07 -4.34 -7.92
C LEU A 259 6.04 -3.58 -9.25
N THR A 260 6.29 -4.27 -10.36
CA THR A 260 6.15 -3.71 -11.72
C THR A 260 4.84 -4.16 -12.32
N LEU A 261 3.99 -3.21 -12.71
CA LEU A 261 2.78 -3.49 -13.49
C LEU A 261 3.09 -3.22 -14.96
N SER A 262 3.11 -4.27 -15.77
CA SER A 262 3.34 -4.19 -17.22
C SER A 262 2.02 -4.10 -17.97
N THR A 263 2.08 -3.81 -19.28
CA THR A 263 0.88 -3.72 -20.12
C THR A 263 0.13 -5.05 -20.06
N PRO A 264 -1.14 -5.06 -19.62
CA PRO A 264 -1.91 -6.29 -19.68
C PRO A 264 -2.06 -6.70 -21.14
N THR A 265 -1.57 -7.88 -21.50
CA THR A 265 -1.63 -8.36 -22.88
C THR A 265 -2.86 -9.26 -23.05
N SER A 266 -3.72 -8.93 -24.01
CA SER A 266 -4.76 -9.86 -24.43
C SER A 266 -4.13 -11.05 -25.16
N GLY A 267 -4.56 -12.26 -24.84
CA GLY A 267 -4.21 -13.46 -25.61
C GLY A 267 -4.93 -13.54 -26.97
N ILE A 268 -5.85 -12.60 -27.27
CA ILE A 268 -6.56 -12.54 -28.55
C ILE A 268 -5.71 -11.77 -29.56
N ALA A 269 -5.39 -12.42 -30.69
CA ALA A 269 -4.64 -11.82 -31.78
C ALA A 269 -5.31 -10.53 -32.26
N GLY A 270 -4.51 -9.46 -32.39
CA GLY A 270 -4.99 -8.12 -32.77
C GLY A 270 -5.48 -7.24 -31.62
N LEU A 271 -5.64 -7.77 -30.40
CA LEU A 271 -6.06 -7.00 -29.21
C LEU A 271 -4.95 -6.89 -28.14
N THR A 272 -3.71 -7.24 -28.49
CA THR A 272 -2.56 -7.28 -27.58
C THR A 272 -2.23 -5.93 -26.93
N ALA A 273 -2.71 -4.81 -27.51
CA ALA A 273 -2.54 -3.46 -27.00
C ALA A 273 -3.78 -2.88 -26.28
N MET A 274 -4.84 -3.68 -26.08
CA MET A 274 -6.13 -3.20 -25.55
C MET A 274 -6.39 -3.56 -24.08
N GLY A 275 -5.40 -4.08 -23.36
CA GLY A 275 -5.55 -4.40 -21.94
C GLY A 275 -5.38 -3.16 -21.07
N VAL A 276 -6.37 -2.88 -20.22
CA VAL A 276 -6.31 -1.83 -19.20
C VAL A 276 -6.65 -2.41 -17.84
N ASN A 277 -6.00 -1.94 -16.79
CA ASN A 277 -6.40 -2.27 -15.43
C ASN A 277 -7.66 -1.48 -15.07
N THR A 278 -8.69 -2.16 -14.56
CA THR A 278 -10.00 -1.58 -14.20
C THR A 278 -10.27 -1.60 -12.70
N MET A 279 -9.31 -2.08 -11.90
CA MET A 279 -9.44 -2.08 -10.45
C MET A 279 -9.65 -0.67 -9.92
N SER A 280 -10.82 -0.44 -9.33
CA SER A 280 -11.28 0.88 -8.87
C SER A 280 -11.12 1.08 -7.36
N GLY A 281 -11.16 2.34 -6.92
CA GLY A 281 -11.04 2.74 -5.52
C GLY A 281 -9.73 3.44 -5.21
N GLN A 282 -9.23 3.30 -3.98
CA GLN A 282 -7.91 3.79 -3.61
C GLN A 282 -6.81 2.80 -4.00
N THR A 283 -5.77 3.31 -4.65
CA THR A 283 -4.44 2.69 -4.70
C THR A 283 -3.61 3.27 -3.58
N VAL A 284 -3.12 2.40 -2.70
CA VAL A 284 -2.34 2.74 -1.50
C VAL A 284 -0.95 2.14 -1.64
N ILE A 285 0.09 2.96 -1.50
CA ILE A 285 1.48 2.52 -1.58
C ILE A 285 2.13 2.77 -0.23
N ASN A 286 2.13 1.73 0.62
CA ASN A 286 2.64 1.80 1.98
C ASN A 286 4.15 1.59 2.07
N GLY A 287 4.76 0.92 1.07
CA GLY A 287 6.18 0.58 1.11
C GLY A 287 6.73 0.07 -0.23
N GLY A 288 8.04 0.27 -0.41
CA GLY A 288 8.78 -0.11 -1.61
C GLY A 288 8.29 0.63 -2.85
N THR A 289 8.54 0.07 -4.04
CA THR A 289 8.23 0.73 -5.30
C THR A 289 7.05 0.05 -6.02
N LEU A 290 6.08 0.84 -6.46
CA LEU A 290 5.15 0.49 -7.52
C LEU A 290 5.63 1.14 -8.82
N LYS A 291 6.01 0.34 -9.81
CA LYS A 291 6.51 0.80 -11.10
C LYS A 291 5.46 0.62 -12.19
N LEU A 292 5.15 1.70 -12.91
CA LEU A 292 4.17 1.74 -13.99
C LEU A 292 4.86 1.47 -15.34
N ASN A 293 4.86 0.21 -15.77
CA ASN A 293 5.46 -0.23 -17.03
C ASN A 293 4.39 -0.62 -18.07
N GLY A 294 3.13 -0.22 -17.87
CA GLY A 294 2.00 -0.57 -18.73
C GLY A 294 1.60 0.48 -19.76
N GLY A 295 2.28 1.64 -19.78
CA GLY A 295 1.91 2.79 -20.59
C GLY A 295 0.93 3.73 -19.87
N THR A 296 0.21 4.54 -20.64
CA THR A 296 -0.75 5.53 -20.10
C THR A 296 -1.83 4.86 -19.26
N ASN A 297 -2.05 5.37 -18.05
CA ASN A 297 -3.00 4.83 -17.07
C ASN A 297 -2.76 3.33 -16.83
N THR A 298 -1.51 2.99 -16.48
CA THR A 298 -1.18 1.63 -16.01
C THR A 298 -2.05 1.25 -14.81
N LEU A 299 -2.35 2.18 -13.90
CA LEU A 299 -3.43 2.03 -12.93
C LEU A 299 -4.73 2.56 -13.53
N ALA A 300 -5.87 2.02 -13.09
CA ALA A 300 -7.16 2.49 -13.58
C ALA A 300 -7.28 4.00 -13.40
N ALA A 301 -7.61 4.69 -14.50
CA ALA A 301 -7.70 6.13 -14.55
C ALA A 301 -8.78 6.63 -13.59
N ASN A 302 -8.62 7.85 -13.08
CA ASN A 302 -9.60 8.49 -12.20
C ASN A 302 -9.83 7.72 -10.87
N ASN A 303 -8.80 7.06 -10.37
CA ASN A 303 -8.78 6.46 -9.03
C ASN A 303 -8.14 7.38 -8.00
N TYR A 304 -8.41 7.12 -6.73
CA TYR A 304 -7.67 7.75 -5.63
C TYR A 304 -6.26 7.15 -5.53
N LEU A 305 -5.27 8.00 -5.29
CA LEU A 305 -3.89 7.61 -5.06
C LEU A 305 -3.40 8.16 -3.73
N GLU A 306 -3.00 7.23 -2.87
CA GLU A 306 -2.22 7.52 -1.69
C GLU A 306 -0.81 6.93 -1.85
N VAL A 307 0.19 7.72 -1.45
CA VAL A 307 1.58 7.27 -1.36
C VAL A 307 2.10 7.60 0.02
N GLY A 308 2.07 6.60 0.90
CA GLY A 308 2.48 6.70 2.29
C GLY A 308 3.99 6.77 2.46
N LEU A 309 4.44 7.14 3.67
CA LEU A 309 5.85 7.18 4.01
C LEU A 309 6.52 5.82 3.77
N GLY A 310 7.63 5.83 3.02
CA GLY A 310 8.36 4.62 2.61
C GLY A 310 7.85 3.98 1.31
N GLY A 311 6.71 4.45 0.78
CA GLY A 311 6.21 4.10 -0.54
C GLY A 311 6.79 4.97 -1.66
N SER A 312 6.92 4.38 -2.84
CA SER A 312 7.33 5.07 -4.06
C SER A 312 6.46 4.67 -5.25
N LEU A 313 5.95 5.66 -5.98
CA LEU A 313 5.39 5.47 -7.30
C LEU A 313 6.42 5.89 -8.35
N ASP A 314 6.85 4.93 -9.17
CA ASP A 314 7.69 5.18 -10.35
C ASP A 314 6.82 5.18 -11.60
N LEU A 315 6.62 6.37 -12.19
CA LEU A 315 5.89 6.58 -13.43
C LEU A 315 6.62 5.99 -14.64
N ASN A 316 7.95 5.81 -14.57
CA ASN A 316 8.75 5.16 -15.62
C ASN A 316 8.43 5.69 -17.04
N GLY A 317 8.29 7.01 -17.17
CA GLY A 317 8.05 7.69 -18.45
C GLY A 317 6.62 7.63 -18.95
N THR A 318 5.70 7.08 -18.15
CA THR A 318 4.29 6.96 -18.47
C THR A 318 3.48 8.12 -17.89
N SER A 319 2.21 8.19 -18.29
CA SER A 319 1.25 9.17 -17.79
C SER A 319 0.22 8.48 -16.90
N GLN A 320 -0.05 9.02 -15.71
CA GLN A 320 -1.09 8.50 -14.83
C GLN A 320 -2.07 9.61 -14.43
N TYR A 321 -3.35 9.36 -14.69
CA TYR A 321 -4.46 10.21 -14.27
C TYR A 321 -5.14 9.66 -13.00
N VAL A 322 -5.28 10.49 -11.97
CA VAL A 322 -5.88 10.14 -10.68
C VAL A 322 -6.98 11.13 -10.30
N PHE A 323 -7.99 10.67 -9.56
CA PHE A 323 -9.11 11.46 -9.04
C PHE A 323 -8.80 12.15 -7.70
N GLY A 324 -7.69 11.80 -7.07
CA GLY A 324 -7.22 12.49 -5.88
C GLY A 324 -5.85 12.01 -5.49
N LEU A 325 -4.96 12.95 -5.20
CA LEU A 325 -3.65 12.67 -4.61
C LEU A 325 -3.64 13.17 -3.18
N PHE A 326 -3.26 12.30 -2.24
CA PHE A 326 -3.26 12.66 -0.83
C PHE A 326 -2.33 11.78 0.02
N THR A 327 -2.15 12.22 1.26
CA THR A 327 -1.56 11.51 2.39
C THR A 327 -2.44 11.74 3.62
N ASP A 328 -2.40 10.85 4.60
CA ASP A 328 -3.12 11.07 5.87
C ASP A 328 -2.48 12.16 6.74
N GLY A 329 -1.18 12.38 6.59
CA GLY A 329 -0.44 13.41 7.30
C GLY A 329 -0.43 14.77 6.58
N ALA A 330 -0.36 15.84 7.37
CA ALA A 330 -0.15 17.23 6.95
C ALA A 330 1.22 17.77 7.42
N VAL A 331 2.20 16.88 7.62
CA VAL A 331 3.54 17.22 8.09
C VAL A 331 4.53 16.95 6.98
N ALA A 332 5.44 17.89 6.72
CA ALA A 332 6.50 17.70 5.74
C ALA A 332 7.25 16.37 5.96
N GLY A 333 7.41 15.58 4.90
CA GLY A 333 8.04 14.26 4.92
C GLY A 333 7.14 13.12 5.42
N ALA A 334 5.86 13.35 5.71
CA ALA A 334 4.94 12.30 6.13
C ALA A 334 4.37 11.45 4.97
N GLY A 335 4.65 11.82 3.71
CA GLY A 335 4.29 11.05 2.52
C GLY A 335 5.48 10.37 1.86
N GLY A 336 5.18 9.55 0.85
CA GLY A 336 6.18 8.88 0.01
C GLY A 336 6.64 9.73 -1.17
N THR A 337 7.25 9.05 -2.15
CA THR A 337 7.82 9.69 -3.34
C THR A 337 7.05 9.32 -4.61
N ILE A 338 6.86 10.28 -5.50
CA ILE A 338 6.48 10.02 -6.90
C ILE A 338 7.65 10.45 -7.78
N THR A 339 8.07 9.60 -8.71
CA THR A 339 9.21 9.85 -9.59
C THR A 339 9.00 9.27 -10.98
N SER A 340 9.95 9.47 -11.87
CA SER A 340 10.04 8.78 -13.16
C SER A 340 11.48 8.32 -13.37
N SER A 341 11.71 7.00 -13.35
CA SER A 341 13.04 6.42 -13.50
C SER A 341 13.54 6.37 -14.95
N ALA A 342 12.64 6.46 -15.93
CA ALA A 342 12.96 6.41 -17.36
C ALA A 342 12.12 7.43 -18.12
N GLY A 343 12.74 8.35 -18.86
CA GLY A 343 12.00 9.40 -19.58
C GLY A 343 11.17 10.32 -18.66
N THR A 344 10.36 11.17 -19.28
CA THR A 344 9.52 12.13 -18.55
C THR A 344 8.16 11.52 -18.22
N GLY A 345 7.87 11.35 -16.94
CA GLY A 345 6.55 10.91 -16.47
C GLY A 345 5.57 12.08 -16.38
N ASN A 346 4.27 11.80 -16.52
CA ASN A 346 3.22 12.82 -16.35
C ASN A 346 2.25 12.41 -15.24
N LEU A 347 2.21 13.16 -14.14
CA LEU A 347 1.22 12.98 -13.09
C LEU A 347 0.09 13.98 -13.30
N VAL A 348 -1.13 13.49 -13.54
CA VAL A 348 -2.32 14.32 -13.71
C VAL A 348 -3.30 14.03 -12.58
N VAL A 349 -3.51 15.02 -11.72
CA VAL A 349 -4.38 14.92 -10.55
C VAL A 349 -5.64 15.75 -10.78
N ASN A 350 -6.80 15.11 -10.95
CA ASN A 350 -8.09 15.80 -10.92
C ASN A 350 -8.61 15.79 -9.48
N GLN A 351 -8.26 16.80 -8.69
CA GLN A 351 -8.64 16.83 -7.29
C GLN A 351 -10.16 16.83 -7.13
N ASP A 352 -10.62 15.97 -6.23
CA ASP A 352 -12.04 15.79 -5.95
C ASP A 352 -12.69 17.03 -5.33
N ASN A 353 -13.97 16.93 -5.00
CA ASN A 353 -14.72 18.01 -4.37
C ASN A 353 -14.44 18.13 -2.86
N THR A 354 -13.31 17.61 -2.38
CA THR A 354 -12.88 17.65 -0.99
C THR A 354 -11.45 18.20 -0.91
N GLY A 355 -11.14 18.99 0.11
CA GLY A 355 -9.77 19.45 0.35
C GLY A 355 -8.83 18.26 0.64
N ARG A 356 -7.65 18.24 0.03
CA ARG A 356 -6.67 17.15 0.19
C ARG A 356 -5.31 17.68 0.66
N ASN A 357 -4.64 16.89 1.49
CA ASN A 357 -3.28 17.14 1.96
C ASN A 357 -2.31 16.24 1.20
N TRP A 358 -1.18 16.78 0.75
CA TRP A 358 -0.07 16.03 0.16
C TRP A 358 1.23 16.36 0.88
N ALA A 359 1.70 15.41 1.68
CA ALA A 359 2.93 15.49 2.44
C ALA A 359 4.09 14.68 1.82
N GLY A 360 3.91 14.15 0.62
CA GLY A 360 4.97 13.46 -0.14
C GLY A 360 5.74 14.38 -1.07
N THR A 361 6.73 13.81 -1.76
CA THR A 361 7.61 14.51 -2.69
C THR A 361 7.41 13.98 -4.11
N ILE A 362 7.14 14.85 -5.07
CA ILE A 362 7.26 14.55 -6.50
C ILE A 362 8.67 14.98 -6.94
N SER A 363 9.40 14.10 -7.61
CA SER A 363 10.83 14.25 -7.90
C SER A 363 11.20 13.78 -9.31
N GLY A 364 12.40 14.13 -9.77
CA GLY A 364 12.92 13.67 -11.06
C GLY A 364 12.23 14.30 -12.27
N SER A 365 12.33 13.63 -13.43
CA SER A 365 11.71 14.11 -14.67
C SER A 365 10.21 13.82 -14.67
N VAL A 366 9.44 14.64 -13.95
CA VAL A 366 7.98 14.54 -13.84
C VAL A 366 7.35 15.88 -14.18
N ASN A 367 6.38 15.86 -15.10
CA ASN A 367 5.44 16.96 -15.27
C ASN A 367 4.29 16.79 -14.29
N PHE A 368 3.91 17.88 -13.62
CA PHE A 368 2.80 17.88 -12.67
C PHE A 368 1.64 18.71 -13.21
N THR A 369 0.50 18.06 -13.42
CA THR A 369 -0.75 18.74 -13.74
C THR A 369 -1.74 18.51 -12.61
N ARG A 370 -2.31 19.60 -12.08
CA ARG A 370 -3.41 19.53 -11.13
C ARG A 370 -4.62 20.28 -11.69
N SER A 371 -5.73 19.58 -11.70
CA SER A 371 -7.07 20.05 -12.05
C SER A 371 -8.02 19.88 -10.86
N GLY A 372 -9.29 20.26 -11.03
CA GLY A 372 -10.34 20.03 -10.03
C GLY A 372 -10.63 21.26 -9.16
N GLN A 373 -11.74 21.18 -8.42
CA GLN A 373 -12.33 22.37 -7.78
C GLN A 373 -11.73 22.66 -6.40
N SER A 374 -11.45 21.64 -5.59
CA SER A 374 -11.06 21.82 -4.18
C SER A 374 -9.57 21.96 -3.95
N THR A 375 -9.20 22.54 -2.81
CA THR A 375 -7.82 22.83 -2.46
C THR A 375 -6.95 21.58 -2.31
N LEU A 376 -5.78 21.58 -2.97
CA LEU A 376 -4.64 20.72 -2.63
C LEU A 376 -3.66 21.52 -1.79
N THR A 377 -3.41 21.09 -0.55
CA THR A 377 -2.34 21.66 0.27
C THR A 377 -1.13 20.75 0.23
N VAL A 378 -0.01 21.28 -0.23
CA VAL A 378 1.29 20.60 -0.30
C VAL A 378 2.12 21.04 0.90
N TYR A 379 2.78 20.09 1.56
CA TYR A 379 3.57 20.33 2.79
C TYR A 379 5.07 20.07 2.62
N SER A 380 5.45 19.26 1.63
CA SER A 380 6.84 18.84 1.40
C SER A 380 7.46 19.51 0.18
N PRO A 381 8.80 19.68 0.13
CA PRO A 381 9.49 20.15 -1.06
C PRO A 381 9.20 19.26 -2.26
N GLN A 382 8.81 19.85 -3.38
CA GLN A 382 8.69 19.18 -4.66
C GLN A 382 9.94 19.49 -5.50
N THR A 383 10.61 18.46 -5.99
CA THR A 383 11.92 18.54 -6.65
C THR A 383 11.89 18.07 -8.09
N TYR A 384 10.69 17.87 -8.65
CA TYR A 384 10.53 17.53 -10.06
C TYR A 384 11.02 18.68 -10.95
N THR A 385 11.56 18.31 -12.11
CA THR A 385 12.15 19.25 -13.08
C THR A 385 11.24 19.57 -14.26
N GLY A 386 10.09 18.90 -14.36
CA GLY A 386 9.10 19.16 -15.39
C GLY A 386 8.25 20.40 -15.13
N ALA A 387 7.32 20.64 -16.05
CA ALA A 387 6.39 21.76 -16.00
C ALA A 387 5.33 21.55 -14.92
N THR A 388 4.86 22.66 -14.34
CA THR A 388 3.71 22.73 -13.44
C THR A 388 2.52 23.35 -14.17
N LEU A 389 1.43 22.62 -14.32
CA LEU A 389 0.16 23.12 -14.85
C LEU A 389 -0.93 23.04 -13.77
N LEU A 390 -1.50 24.17 -13.39
CA LEU A 390 -2.62 24.24 -12.46
C LEU A 390 -3.86 24.76 -13.18
N ASN A 391 -4.91 23.95 -13.22
CA ASN A 391 -6.20 24.24 -13.85
C ASN A 391 -7.31 24.28 -12.78
N ALA A 392 -8.07 25.37 -12.71
CA ALA A 392 -9.14 25.57 -11.71
C ALA A 392 -8.68 25.42 -10.24
N GLY A 393 -9.57 25.70 -9.28
CA GLY A 393 -9.38 25.49 -7.84
C GLY A 393 -8.09 26.08 -7.24
N THR A 394 -7.66 25.57 -6.08
CA THR A 394 -6.51 26.12 -5.34
C THR A 394 -5.42 25.08 -5.11
N THR A 395 -4.16 25.47 -5.29
CA THR A 395 -2.99 24.76 -4.76
C THR A 395 -2.28 25.66 -3.75
N THR A 396 -2.10 25.16 -2.54
CA THR A 396 -1.43 25.88 -1.45
C THR A 396 -0.10 25.20 -1.15
N LEU A 397 1.00 25.95 -1.22
CA LEU A 397 2.30 25.52 -0.72
C LEU A 397 2.46 26.04 0.71
N ARG A 398 2.49 25.12 1.68
CA ARG A 398 2.63 25.42 3.11
C ARG A 398 3.84 24.71 3.71
N ASP A 399 4.32 25.19 4.85
CA ASP A 399 5.44 24.60 5.60
C ASP A 399 6.69 24.47 4.73
N ALA A 400 7.23 23.27 4.55
CA ALA A 400 8.43 23.05 3.74
C ALA A 400 8.14 23.03 2.22
N ALA A 401 6.89 23.17 1.80
CA ALA A 401 6.53 23.04 0.40
C ALA A 401 7.11 24.14 -0.50
N LYS A 402 7.75 23.69 -1.57
CA LYS A 402 8.27 24.52 -2.64
C LYS A 402 8.19 23.74 -3.94
N ILE A 403 8.12 24.44 -5.05
CA ILE A 403 8.21 23.89 -6.41
C ILE A 403 9.48 24.41 -7.10
N SER A 404 10.60 24.38 -6.37
CA SER A 404 11.85 25.02 -6.78
C SER A 404 12.56 24.34 -7.96
N GLY A 405 12.15 23.12 -8.32
CA GLY A 405 12.70 22.42 -9.48
C GLY A 405 11.96 22.68 -10.79
N THR A 406 10.74 23.22 -10.74
CA THR A 406 9.87 23.27 -11.92
C THR A 406 10.46 24.12 -13.05
N SER A 407 10.27 23.69 -14.29
CA SER A 407 10.77 24.41 -15.47
C SER A 407 9.85 25.53 -15.96
N SER A 408 8.57 25.49 -15.60
CA SER A 408 7.57 26.52 -15.90
C SER A 408 6.34 26.35 -15.01
N ILE A 409 5.60 27.44 -14.81
CA ILE A 409 4.31 27.43 -14.09
C ILE A 409 3.24 28.03 -14.99
N ASP A 410 2.21 27.26 -15.29
CA ASP A 410 1.04 27.73 -16.03
C ASP A 410 -0.20 27.63 -15.14
N LEU A 411 -0.80 28.79 -14.83
CA LEU A 411 -2.01 28.92 -14.02
C LEU A 411 -3.19 29.28 -14.93
N ASN A 412 -4.15 28.38 -15.04
CA ASN A 412 -5.32 28.52 -15.92
C ASN A 412 -6.61 28.46 -15.10
N TYR A 413 -7.21 29.64 -14.85
CA TYR A 413 -8.34 29.81 -13.94
C TYR A 413 -8.12 29.21 -12.55
N ALA A 414 -6.86 29.07 -12.15
CA ALA A 414 -6.43 28.46 -10.89
C ALA A 414 -5.92 29.49 -9.90
N THR A 415 -5.84 29.09 -8.63
CA THR A 415 -5.16 29.85 -7.57
C THR A 415 -3.93 29.08 -7.10
N LEU A 416 -2.76 29.73 -7.14
CA LEU A 416 -1.57 29.27 -6.42
C LEU A 416 -1.38 30.15 -5.19
N THR A 417 -1.21 29.56 -4.01
CA THR A 417 -0.96 30.29 -2.77
C THR A 417 0.33 29.84 -2.12
N LEU A 418 1.24 30.78 -1.87
CA LEU A 418 2.41 30.61 -1.01
C LEU A 418 2.03 31.05 0.39
N ASP A 419 1.96 30.11 1.34
CA ASP A 419 1.39 30.34 2.68
C ASP A 419 2.46 30.19 3.77
N ASN A 420 2.92 31.32 4.30
CA ASN A 420 3.75 31.39 5.51
C ASN A 420 2.93 31.74 6.77
N ASN A 421 1.64 32.07 6.63
CA ASN A 421 0.79 32.57 7.70
C ASN A 421 0.28 31.46 8.64
N VAL A 422 -0.20 30.35 8.07
CA VAL A 422 -0.83 29.27 8.86
C VAL A 422 0.14 28.14 9.20
N GLY A 423 1.28 28.04 8.49
CA GLY A 423 2.26 26.96 8.66
C GLY A 423 3.08 27.01 9.95
N THR A 424 3.93 26.00 10.16
CA THR A 424 4.98 25.95 11.18
C THR A 424 6.31 26.52 10.69
N THR A 425 6.47 26.69 9.37
CA THR A 425 7.73 27.12 8.75
C THR A 425 7.51 28.37 7.90
N ASP A 426 8.41 29.35 8.05
CA ASP A 426 8.53 30.50 7.17
C ASP A 426 9.62 30.23 6.12
N LEU A 427 9.27 30.32 4.84
CA LEU A 427 10.22 30.16 3.74
C LEU A 427 10.33 31.47 2.96
N ALA A 428 11.57 31.93 2.81
CA ALA A 428 11.89 33.12 2.01
C ALA A 428 11.64 32.91 0.51
N ASP A 429 11.73 31.66 0.04
CA ASP A 429 11.52 31.30 -1.35
C ASP A 429 10.86 29.92 -1.48
N ARG A 430 9.86 29.83 -2.36
CA ARG A 430 9.09 28.61 -2.66
C ARG A 430 9.04 28.28 -4.16
N VAL A 431 9.53 29.14 -5.05
CA VAL A 431 9.33 29.01 -6.50
C VAL A 431 10.66 29.19 -7.23
N ASN A 432 10.85 28.47 -8.33
CA ASN A 432 12.04 28.65 -9.14
C ASN A 432 12.05 30.04 -9.81
N ASP A 433 13.02 30.89 -9.47
CA ASP A 433 13.20 32.24 -10.03
C ASP A 433 13.35 32.26 -11.57
N ALA A 434 13.85 31.18 -12.16
CA ALA A 434 14.04 31.08 -13.61
C ALA A 434 12.81 30.53 -14.35
N ALA A 435 11.79 30.02 -13.63
CA ALA A 435 10.61 29.43 -14.25
C ALA A 435 9.66 30.53 -14.75
N PRO A 436 9.32 30.59 -16.05
CA PRO A 436 8.31 31.50 -16.54
C PRO A 436 6.95 31.15 -15.92
N ILE A 437 6.21 32.19 -15.51
CA ILE A 437 4.87 32.07 -14.92
C ILE A 437 3.85 32.67 -15.88
N ALA A 438 2.92 31.85 -16.37
CA ALA A 438 1.79 32.28 -17.20
C ALA A 438 0.51 32.32 -16.37
N LEU A 439 -0.21 33.45 -16.42
CA LEU A 439 -1.49 33.65 -15.72
C LEU A 439 -2.62 33.82 -16.73
N ARG A 440 -3.60 32.91 -16.72
CA ARG A 440 -4.77 32.94 -17.61
C ARG A 440 -6.04 32.95 -16.76
N GLY A 441 -6.51 34.14 -16.38
CA GLY A 441 -7.63 34.30 -15.45
C GLY A 441 -7.36 33.73 -14.06
N ALA A 442 -6.09 33.68 -13.66
CA ALA A 442 -5.61 33.02 -12.45
C ALA A 442 -5.29 34.00 -11.32
N THR A 443 -5.19 33.47 -10.10
CA THR A 443 -4.75 34.21 -8.91
C THR A 443 -3.43 33.62 -8.40
N PHE A 444 -2.49 34.48 -8.02
CA PHE A 444 -1.25 34.07 -7.38
C PHE A 444 -1.04 34.87 -6.09
N ASN A 445 -1.13 34.19 -4.95
CA ASN A 445 -1.11 34.79 -3.62
C ASN A 445 0.22 34.54 -2.91
N PHE A 446 0.72 35.57 -2.24
CA PHE A 446 1.84 35.51 -1.30
C PHE A 446 1.32 35.92 0.07
N THR A 447 1.38 35.00 1.04
CA THR A 447 0.87 35.26 2.39
C THR A 447 2.04 35.19 3.37
N GLY A 448 2.48 36.36 3.84
CA GLY A 448 3.53 36.47 4.85
C GLY A 448 3.02 36.08 6.24
N ARG A 449 3.95 35.90 7.18
CA ARG A 449 3.67 35.76 8.61
C ARG A 449 3.65 37.15 9.26
N ALA A 450 2.67 37.38 10.14
CA ALA A 450 2.58 38.61 10.94
C ALA A 450 3.59 38.64 12.09
#